data_AF-A0A226NJ47-F1
#
_entry.id   AF-A0A226NJ47-F1
#
_cell.length_a   1.000
_cell.length_b   1.000
_cell.length_c   1.000
_cell.angle_alpha   90.00
_cell.angle_beta   90.00
_cell.angle_gamma   90.00
#
_symmetry.space_group_name_H-M   'P 1'
#
loop_
_entity.id
_entity.type
_entity.pdbx_description
1 polymer ?
#
loop_
_entity_poly.entity_id
_entity_poly.type
_entity_poly.pdbx_seq_one_letter_code
_entity_poly.pdbx_strand_id
1 'polypeptide(L)'
;IYIFENNIYYQPDVKSSSLRLTSSGKEGIIFNGIADWLYEEELLHSHIAHWWSPDGERLAFLTINDSLVPNMVIPRFTGGLYPKGKQYPYPKWKEVKVLRMGQNQAWNICPLGAHGYSTVMTVTMAGLPRDYYITMVKWVSNTKAVVRWLNRPQNISILTVCETTTGACSRKYEMQSDLWVPKQNEEPVFSRDGTKFFMTVPVKQGGRGEFHHIAMFIVQAKSEQITVRHLTSGNWEVIKILAYDENTQNM
;
A
#
# COMPACT_ATOMS: atom_id res chain seq x y z
N ILE A 1 -5.44 10.02 -15.47
CA ILE A 1 -4.27 9.16 -15.80
C ILE A 1 -4.76 7.94 -16.54
N TYR A 2 -3.88 7.30 -17.32
CA TYR A 2 -4.10 5.98 -17.88
C TYR A 2 -2.78 5.19 -17.87
N ILE A 3 -2.87 3.88 -17.98
CA ILE A 3 -1.70 3.00 -17.98
C ILE A 3 -1.66 2.27 -19.32
N PHE A 4 -0.51 2.34 -19.99
CA PHE A 4 -0.29 1.71 -21.29
C PHE A 4 1.12 1.11 -21.32
N GLU A 5 1.24 -0.14 -21.76
CA GLU A 5 2.50 -0.91 -21.75
C GLU A 5 3.21 -0.83 -20.38
N ASN A 6 2.43 -0.98 -19.30
CA ASN A 6 2.89 -0.88 -17.92
C ASN A 6 3.57 0.45 -17.53
N ASN A 7 3.32 1.53 -18.29
CA ASN A 7 3.77 2.88 -17.99
C ASN A 7 2.59 3.79 -17.66
N ILE A 8 2.82 4.71 -16.71
CA ILE A 8 1.81 5.68 -16.28
C ILE A 8 1.86 6.90 -17.20
N TYR A 9 0.70 7.28 -17.70
CA TYR A 9 0.50 8.49 -18.48
C TYR A 9 -0.48 9.42 -17.76
N TYR A 10 -0.16 10.71 -17.77
CA TYR A 10 -0.96 11.77 -17.15
C TYR A 10 -1.42 12.76 -18.20
N GLN A 11 -2.67 13.18 -18.09
CA GLN A 11 -3.25 14.22 -18.93
C GLN A 11 -3.85 15.26 -17.98
N PRO A 12 -3.32 16.49 -17.92
CA PRO A 12 -3.78 17.52 -16.99
C PRO A 12 -5.24 17.95 -17.23
N ASP A 13 -5.63 18.03 -18.50
CA ASP A 13 -6.97 18.37 -18.94
C ASP A 13 -7.25 17.70 -20.29
N VAL A 14 -8.53 17.66 -20.69
CA VAL A 14 -8.98 16.95 -21.91
C VAL A 14 -8.34 17.47 -23.20
N LYS A 15 -7.85 18.73 -23.23
CA LYS A 15 -7.22 19.36 -24.40
C LYS A 15 -5.72 19.16 -24.45
N SER A 16 -5.09 18.98 -23.29
CA SER A 16 -3.65 18.78 -23.17
C SER A 16 -3.20 17.43 -23.73
N SER A 17 -1.98 17.37 -24.29
CA SER A 17 -1.34 16.12 -24.69
C SER A 17 -0.98 15.27 -23.48
N SER A 18 -0.93 13.95 -23.66
CA SER A 18 -0.56 13.02 -22.59
C SER A 18 0.94 13.06 -22.30
N LEU A 19 1.27 13.00 -21.02
CA LEU A 19 2.61 13.08 -20.46
C LEU A 19 3.00 11.72 -19.89
N ARG A 20 4.11 11.14 -20.35
CA ARG A 20 4.56 9.84 -19.85
C ARG A 20 5.35 10.04 -18.54
N LEU A 21 4.79 9.59 -17.41
CA LEU A 21 5.40 9.73 -16.09
C LEU A 21 6.48 8.66 -15.81
N THR A 22 6.34 7.47 -16.37
CA THR A 22 7.30 6.37 -16.21
C THR A 22 7.75 5.81 -17.55
N SER A 23 9.01 5.37 -17.64
CA SER A 23 9.55 4.69 -18.82
C SER A 23 10.10 3.30 -18.53
N SER A 24 10.02 2.84 -17.28
CA SER A 24 10.53 1.54 -16.82
C SER A 24 9.59 0.37 -17.12
N GLY A 25 8.34 0.64 -17.51
CA GLY A 25 7.33 -0.38 -17.75
C GLY A 25 7.77 -1.38 -18.80
N LYS A 26 7.59 -2.67 -18.48
CA LYS A 26 7.93 -3.79 -19.35
C LYS A 26 6.84 -4.86 -19.22
N GLU A 27 6.20 -5.20 -20.32
CA GLU A 27 5.07 -6.13 -20.33
C GLU A 27 5.44 -7.47 -19.66
N GLY A 28 4.61 -7.89 -18.70
CA GLY A 28 4.80 -9.13 -17.94
C GLY A 28 6.02 -9.16 -17.01
N ILE A 29 6.73 -8.04 -16.80
CA ILE A 29 7.96 -8.01 -15.98
C ILE A 29 8.00 -6.80 -15.04
N ILE A 30 7.78 -5.58 -15.53
CA ILE A 30 7.78 -4.37 -14.68
C ILE A 30 6.44 -3.68 -14.84
N PHE A 31 5.75 -3.49 -13.72
CA PHE A 31 4.43 -2.88 -13.62
C PHE A 31 4.53 -1.56 -12.85
N ASN A 32 3.99 -0.46 -13.39
CA ASN A 32 3.95 0.83 -12.71
C ASN A 32 2.50 1.27 -12.53
N GLY A 33 2.07 1.46 -11.28
CA GLY A 33 0.74 1.96 -10.94
C GLY A 33 -0.40 0.95 -11.12
N ILE A 34 -0.11 -0.25 -11.62
CA ILE A 34 -1.01 -1.41 -11.62
C ILE A 34 -0.35 -2.57 -10.88
N ALA A 35 -1.18 -3.42 -10.28
CA ALA A 35 -0.74 -4.64 -9.63
C ALA A 35 -0.30 -5.71 -10.64
N ASP A 36 0.66 -6.56 -10.23
CA ASP A 36 0.83 -7.88 -10.82
C ASP A 36 -0.22 -8.86 -10.26
N TRP A 37 -0.18 -10.13 -10.68
CA TRP A 37 -1.16 -11.12 -10.22
C TRP A 37 -1.12 -11.30 -8.69
N LEU A 38 0.06 -11.35 -8.07
CA LEU A 38 0.17 -11.54 -6.62
C LEU A 38 -0.40 -10.33 -5.87
N TYR A 39 -0.07 -9.11 -6.31
CA TYR A 39 -0.61 -7.91 -5.68
C TYR A 39 -2.11 -7.79 -5.85
N GLU A 40 -2.64 -8.10 -7.04
CA GLU A 40 -4.06 -7.96 -7.33
C GLU A 40 -4.90 -8.93 -6.50
N GLU A 41 -4.53 -10.20 -6.47
CA GLU A 41 -5.37 -11.25 -5.87
C GLU A 41 -5.12 -11.41 -4.36
N GLU A 42 -3.87 -11.34 -3.91
CA GLU A 42 -3.48 -11.81 -2.58
C GLU A 42 -3.06 -10.69 -1.60
N LEU A 43 -2.60 -9.53 -2.10
CA LEU A 43 -2.02 -8.50 -1.22
C LEU A 43 -2.82 -7.20 -1.15
N LEU A 44 -3.23 -6.63 -2.28
CA LEU A 44 -4.03 -5.40 -2.34
C LEU A 44 -5.53 -5.69 -2.51
N HIS A 45 -5.88 -6.87 -3.03
CA HIS A 45 -7.26 -7.22 -3.41
C HIS A 45 -7.87 -6.21 -4.41
N SER A 46 -7.01 -5.63 -5.24
CA SER A 46 -7.35 -4.61 -6.24
C SER A 46 -6.21 -4.49 -7.25
N HIS A 47 -6.56 -4.27 -8.52
CA HIS A 47 -5.60 -4.02 -9.60
C HIS A 47 -4.97 -2.62 -9.52
N ILE A 48 -5.55 -1.71 -8.74
CA ILE A 48 -5.12 -0.31 -8.63
C ILE A 48 -3.95 -0.23 -7.64
N ALA A 49 -2.77 0.12 -8.15
CA ALA A 49 -1.55 0.31 -7.35
C ALA A 49 -1.03 1.76 -7.42
N HIS A 50 -1.96 2.72 -7.52
CA HIS A 50 -1.68 4.16 -7.52
C HIS A 50 -2.74 4.94 -6.73
N TRP A 51 -2.33 6.05 -6.12
CA TRP A 51 -3.15 6.84 -5.21
C TRP A 51 -2.86 8.33 -5.37
N TRP A 52 -3.92 9.12 -5.57
CA TRP A 52 -3.86 10.57 -5.69
C TRP A 52 -3.85 11.25 -4.33
N SER A 53 -3.03 12.29 -4.17
CA SER A 53 -3.17 13.20 -3.04
C SER A 53 -4.54 13.90 -3.08
N PRO A 54 -5.07 14.34 -1.93
CA PRO A 54 -6.40 14.96 -1.86
C PRO A 54 -6.57 16.21 -2.74
N ASP A 55 -5.49 16.95 -3.00
CA ASP A 55 -5.45 18.12 -3.89
C ASP A 55 -5.14 17.79 -5.36
N GLY A 56 -4.80 16.53 -5.67
CA GLY A 56 -4.42 16.10 -7.01
C GLY A 56 -3.01 16.52 -7.45
N GLU A 57 -2.22 17.16 -6.57
CA GLU A 57 -0.87 17.63 -6.90
C GLU A 57 0.20 16.54 -6.86
N ARG A 58 -0.12 15.35 -6.33
CA ARG A 58 0.84 14.25 -6.20
C ARG A 58 0.20 12.92 -6.52
N LEU A 59 0.95 12.09 -7.23
CA LEU A 59 0.59 10.70 -7.49
C LEU A 59 1.60 9.79 -6.81
N ALA A 60 1.12 8.99 -5.85
CA ALA A 60 1.86 7.87 -5.30
C ALA A 60 1.54 6.61 -6.10
N PHE A 61 2.52 5.76 -6.38
CA PHE A 61 2.31 4.50 -7.08
C PHE A 61 3.33 3.44 -6.69
N LEU A 62 2.98 2.17 -6.88
CA LEU A 62 3.94 1.07 -6.79
C LEU A 62 4.57 0.80 -8.14
N THR A 63 5.88 0.57 -8.13
CA THR A 63 6.58 -0.15 -9.18
C THR A 63 6.85 -1.57 -8.70
N ILE A 64 6.34 -2.57 -9.42
CA ILE A 64 6.50 -4.00 -9.12
C ILE A 64 7.41 -4.59 -10.20
N ASN A 65 8.44 -5.32 -9.78
CA ASN A 65 9.46 -5.91 -10.65
C ASN A 65 9.48 -7.44 -10.51
N ASP A 66 8.91 -8.11 -11.49
CA ASP A 66 8.81 -9.56 -11.57
C ASP A 66 9.91 -10.19 -12.42
N SER A 67 11.00 -9.47 -12.70
CA SER A 67 12.10 -9.97 -13.54
C SER A 67 12.72 -11.30 -13.09
N LEU A 68 12.63 -11.61 -11.79
CA LEU A 68 13.12 -12.85 -11.21
C LEU A 68 11.98 -13.85 -10.92
N VAL A 69 10.71 -13.42 -10.99
CA VAL A 69 9.57 -14.27 -10.67
C VAL A 69 9.34 -15.29 -11.80
N PRO A 70 9.22 -16.60 -11.49
CA PRO A 70 8.91 -17.60 -12.49
C PRO A 70 7.55 -17.36 -13.15
N ASN A 71 7.46 -17.68 -14.43
CA ASN A 71 6.21 -17.57 -15.17
C ASN A 71 5.38 -18.86 -15.08
N MET A 72 4.06 -18.70 -14.93
CA MET A 72 3.08 -19.75 -15.18
C MET A 72 2.51 -19.60 -16.59
N VAL A 73 2.23 -20.72 -17.25
CA VAL A 73 1.56 -20.76 -18.56
C VAL A 73 0.07 -20.98 -18.37
N ILE A 74 -0.76 -20.11 -18.94
CA ILE A 74 -2.20 -20.35 -19.13
C ILE A 74 -2.39 -20.91 -20.54
N PRO A 75 -2.64 -22.23 -20.69
CA PRO A 75 -2.84 -22.82 -22.00
C PRO A 75 -4.14 -22.31 -22.60
N ARG A 76 -4.13 -22.09 -23.92
CA ARG A 76 -5.31 -21.72 -24.69
C ARG A 76 -5.49 -22.75 -25.79
N PHE A 77 -6.66 -23.39 -25.83
CA PHE A 77 -6.99 -24.45 -26.81
C PHE A 77 -7.92 -23.96 -27.93
N THR A 78 -8.43 -22.73 -27.83
CA THR A 78 -9.33 -22.10 -28.79
C THR A 78 -8.67 -20.88 -29.44
N GLY A 79 -9.06 -20.52 -30.68
CA GLY A 79 -8.51 -19.35 -31.39
C GLY A 79 -8.12 -19.69 -32.84
N GLY A 80 -7.04 -19.06 -33.32
CA GLY A 80 -6.50 -19.33 -34.66
C GLY A 80 -5.90 -20.73 -34.83
N LEU A 81 -5.39 -21.04 -36.03
CA LEU A 81 -4.87 -22.37 -36.39
C LEU A 81 -3.81 -22.92 -35.41
N TYR A 82 -3.01 -22.02 -34.82
CA TYR A 82 -2.04 -22.34 -33.77
C TYR A 82 -2.31 -21.47 -32.53
N PRO A 83 -3.19 -21.93 -31.62
CA PRO A 83 -3.52 -21.19 -30.40
C PRO A 83 -2.26 -20.95 -29.55
N LYS A 84 -2.06 -19.70 -29.13
CA LYS A 84 -1.00 -19.33 -28.18
C LYS A 84 -1.62 -19.01 -26.84
N GLY A 85 -1.12 -19.68 -25.80
CA GLY A 85 -1.42 -19.35 -24.41
C GLY A 85 -0.79 -18.02 -23.99
N LYS A 86 -1.09 -17.60 -22.75
CA LYS A 86 -0.42 -16.47 -22.11
C LYS A 86 0.55 -16.98 -21.05
N GLN A 87 1.61 -16.23 -20.80
CA GLN A 87 2.50 -16.45 -19.66
C GLN A 87 2.42 -15.22 -18.76
N TYR A 88 2.50 -15.44 -17.46
CA TYR A 88 2.50 -14.36 -16.48
C TYR A 88 3.31 -14.75 -15.25
N PRO A 89 3.91 -13.77 -14.54
CA PRO A 89 4.63 -14.03 -13.30
C PRO A 89 3.71 -14.62 -12.24
N TYR A 90 4.11 -15.76 -11.65
CA TYR A 90 3.35 -16.43 -10.60
C TYR A 90 4.29 -17.08 -9.59
N PRO A 91 4.51 -16.46 -8.42
CA PRO A 91 5.42 -17.00 -7.42
C PRO A 91 4.79 -18.16 -6.65
N LYS A 92 5.16 -19.41 -6.98
CA LYS A 92 4.76 -20.59 -6.19
C LYS A 92 5.50 -20.65 -4.85
N TRP A 93 4.90 -21.34 -3.88
CA TRP A 93 5.40 -21.47 -2.51
C TRP A 93 6.90 -21.84 -2.34
N LYS A 94 7.49 -22.65 -3.24
CA LYS A 94 8.92 -23.03 -3.18
C LYS A 94 9.87 -22.05 -3.86
N GLU A 95 9.40 -21.29 -4.83
CA GLU A 95 10.23 -20.47 -5.72
C GLU A 95 10.59 -19.12 -5.12
N VAL A 96 9.95 -18.76 -4.00
CA VAL A 96 10.08 -17.45 -3.35
C VAL A 96 11.36 -17.31 -2.53
N LYS A 97 12.05 -18.41 -2.15
CA LYS A 97 13.33 -18.34 -1.42
C LYS A 97 14.46 -17.68 -2.23
N VAL A 98 14.36 -17.64 -3.55
CA VAL A 98 15.35 -17.03 -4.46
C VAL A 98 15.02 -15.56 -4.74
N LEU A 99 13.79 -15.13 -4.46
CA LEU A 99 13.25 -13.83 -4.80
C LEU A 99 13.25 -12.93 -3.58
N ARG A 100 14.15 -11.94 -3.58
CA ARG A 100 14.14 -10.86 -2.59
C ARG A 100 12.99 -9.90 -2.91
N MET A 101 11.75 -10.32 -2.63
CA MET A 101 10.54 -9.59 -3.02
C MET A 101 10.54 -8.14 -2.52
N GLY A 102 11.18 -7.85 -1.39
CA GLY A 102 11.33 -6.49 -0.86
C GLY A 102 12.26 -5.57 -1.68
N GLN A 103 13.10 -6.11 -2.56
CA GLN A 103 13.93 -5.33 -3.50
C GLN A 103 13.24 -5.11 -4.85
N ASN A 104 12.11 -5.79 -5.08
CA ASN A 104 11.38 -5.77 -6.33
C ASN A 104 10.19 -4.81 -6.32
N GLN A 105 9.95 -4.14 -5.19
CA GLN A 105 8.90 -3.13 -5.08
C GLN A 105 9.47 -1.80 -4.66
N ALA A 106 9.07 -0.74 -5.35
CA ALA A 106 9.40 0.63 -5.02
C ALA A 106 8.12 1.45 -4.84
N TRP A 107 7.99 2.10 -3.68
CA TRP A 107 6.95 3.11 -3.47
C TRP A 107 7.47 4.44 -4.02
N ASN A 108 6.81 4.92 -5.07
CA ASN A 108 7.24 6.07 -5.84
C ASN A 108 6.23 7.21 -5.72
N ILE A 109 6.74 8.44 -5.64
CA ILE A 109 5.94 9.66 -5.61
C ILE A 109 6.33 10.52 -6.80
N CYS A 110 5.34 10.94 -7.57
CA CYS A 110 5.50 11.90 -8.64
C CYS A 110 4.72 13.18 -8.30
N PRO A 111 5.41 14.31 -8.04
CA PRO A 111 4.78 15.61 -7.97
C PRO A 111 4.28 16.04 -9.36
N LEU A 112 3.02 16.45 -9.43
CA LEU A 112 2.32 16.90 -10.63
C LEU A 112 2.03 18.40 -10.48
N GLY A 113 2.60 19.22 -11.36
CA GLY A 113 2.38 20.66 -11.39
C GLY A 113 1.69 21.12 -12.67
N ALA A 114 1.17 22.34 -12.65
CA ALA A 114 0.54 22.98 -13.81
C ALA A 114 1.49 23.18 -15.02
N HIS A 115 2.80 23.04 -14.83
CA HIS A 115 3.83 23.26 -15.84
C HIS A 115 4.65 22.00 -16.18
N GLY A 116 4.22 20.82 -15.71
CA GLY A 116 4.89 19.54 -15.93
C GLY A 116 4.97 18.68 -14.68
N TYR A 117 5.75 17.60 -14.75
CA TYR A 117 6.02 16.70 -13.63
C TYR A 117 7.46 16.87 -13.15
N SER A 118 7.68 16.64 -11.86
CA SER A 118 9.04 16.59 -11.28
C SER A 118 9.60 15.16 -11.29
N THR A 119 10.88 15.04 -10.94
CA THR A 119 11.56 13.75 -10.76
C THR A 119 10.78 12.84 -9.82
N VAL A 120 10.54 11.60 -10.25
CA VAL A 120 9.93 10.55 -9.42
C VAL A 120 10.88 10.25 -8.26
N MET A 121 10.37 10.39 -7.03
CA MET A 121 11.12 10.06 -5.82
C MET A 121 10.74 8.64 -5.37
N THR A 122 11.74 7.77 -5.23
CA THR A 122 11.55 6.48 -4.54
C THR A 122 11.73 6.69 -3.05
N VAL A 123 10.73 6.28 -2.28
CA VAL A 123 10.80 6.36 -0.83
C VAL A 123 11.53 5.15 -0.27
N THR A 124 12.48 5.42 0.61
CA THR A 124 13.23 4.39 1.32
C THR A 124 12.94 4.47 2.80
N MET A 125 12.85 3.31 3.45
CA MET A 125 12.66 3.24 4.90
C MET A 125 13.68 2.28 5.50
N ALA A 126 14.46 2.79 6.45
CA ALA A 126 15.41 1.99 7.20
C ALA A 126 14.68 1.06 8.20
N GLY A 127 15.26 -0.09 8.50
CA GLY A 127 14.72 -1.03 9.48
C GLY A 127 13.46 -1.78 9.03
N LEU A 128 13.17 -1.82 7.73
CA LEU A 128 12.18 -2.74 7.18
C LEU A 128 12.71 -4.18 7.19
N PRO A 129 11.82 -5.18 7.31
CA PRO A 129 12.16 -6.57 7.04
C PRO A 129 12.81 -6.72 5.67
N ARG A 130 13.70 -7.69 5.50
CA ARG A 130 14.44 -7.89 4.24
C ARG A 130 13.52 -8.17 3.05
N ASP A 131 12.51 -9.02 3.27
CA ASP A 131 11.47 -9.34 2.30
C ASP A 131 10.13 -8.89 2.86
N TYR A 132 9.46 -8.01 2.13
CA TYR A 132 8.25 -7.36 2.58
C TYR A 132 7.27 -7.14 1.43
N TYR A 133 6.05 -6.78 1.81
CA TYR A 133 4.95 -6.36 0.96
C TYR A 133 4.45 -5.00 1.41
N ILE A 134 3.92 -4.23 0.46
CA ILE A 134 3.11 -3.05 0.74
C ILE A 134 1.65 -3.48 0.59
N THR A 135 0.91 -3.47 1.69
CA THR A 135 -0.48 -3.97 1.72
C THR A 135 -1.50 -2.84 1.75
N MET A 136 -1.09 -1.63 2.11
CA MET A 136 -1.99 -0.47 2.11
C MET A 136 -1.18 0.82 1.95
N VAL A 137 -1.69 1.73 1.12
CA VAL A 137 -1.22 3.10 1.01
C VAL A 137 -2.44 4.01 1.01
N LYS A 138 -2.40 5.07 1.83
CA LYS A 138 -3.48 6.06 1.90
C LYS A 138 -2.93 7.43 2.18
N TRP A 139 -3.46 8.44 1.51
CA TRP A 139 -3.12 9.83 1.82
C TRP A 139 -3.81 10.30 3.11
N VAL A 140 -3.05 10.96 3.97
CA VAL A 140 -3.50 11.54 5.24
C VAL A 140 -3.64 13.06 5.12
N SER A 141 -2.74 13.68 4.38
CA SER A 141 -2.81 15.08 3.98
C SER A 141 -2.36 15.21 2.52
N ASN A 142 -2.28 16.43 2.01
CA ASN A 142 -1.73 16.73 0.69
C ASN A 142 -0.26 16.30 0.53
N THR A 143 0.47 16.17 1.64
CA THR A 143 1.91 15.86 1.63
C THR A 143 2.28 14.60 2.40
N LYS A 144 1.38 14.07 3.25
CA LYS A 144 1.66 12.87 4.05
C LYS A 144 0.83 11.69 3.59
N ALA A 145 1.48 10.55 3.43
CA ALA A 145 0.83 9.27 3.18
C ALA A 145 1.17 8.27 4.28
N VAL A 146 0.19 7.45 4.66
CA VAL A 146 0.40 6.28 5.49
C VAL A 146 0.64 5.07 4.59
N VAL A 147 1.65 4.27 4.94
CA VAL A 147 2.02 3.05 4.24
C VAL A 147 2.09 1.91 5.25
N ARG A 148 1.45 0.77 4.94
CA ARG A 148 1.60 -0.45 5.72
C ARG A 148 2.52 -1.43 5.01
N TRP A 149 3.59 -1.75 5.71
CA TRP A 149 4.56 -2.77 5.35
C TRP A 149 4.22 -4.06 6.08
N LEU A 150 4.40 -5.19 5.42
CA LEU A 150 4.19 -6.52 5.98
C LEU A 150 5.38 -7.39 5.61
N ASN A 151 5.96 -8.10 6.56
CA ASN A 151 7.04 -9.02 6.23
C ASN A 151 6.53 -10.23 5.41
N ARG A 152 7.44 -10.92 4.72
CA ARG A 152 7.06 -12.09 3.90
C ARG A 152 6.35 -13.22 4.69
N PRO A 153 6.76 -13.58 5.92
CA PRO A 153 5.99 -14.52 6.75
C PRO A 153 4.61 -14.02 7.19
N GLN A 154 4.29 -12.74 6.94
CA GLN A 154 3.04 -12.07 7.28
C GLN A 154 2.72 -12.05 8.78
N ASN A 155 3.74 -12.06 9.64
CA ASN A 155 3.59 -12.05 11.09
C ASN A 155 4.09 -10.77 11.77
N ILE A 156 4.70 -9.85 11.02
CA ILE A 156 5.09 -8.51 11.46
C ILE A 156 4.55 -7.48 10.48
N SER A 157 3.74 -6.54 10.96
CA SER A 157 3.25 -5.40 10.19
C SER A 157 3.72 -4.09 10.80
N ILE A 158 4.16 -3.17 9.95
CA ILE A 158 4.67 -1.87 10.33
C ILE A 158 3.82 -0.81 9.60
N LEU A 159 3.19 0.07 10.37
CA LEU A 159 2.52 1.25 9.88
C LEU A 159 3.49 2.44 9.93
N THR A 160 3.72 3.10 8.79
CA THR A 160 4.57 4.29 8.71
C THR A 160 3.79 5.47 8.16
N VAL A 161 4.12 6.68 8.62
CA VAL A 161 3.69 7.92 7.96
C VAL A 161 4.90 8.54 7.30
N CYS A 162 4.76 8.82 6.01
CA CYS A 162 5.81 9.31 5.16
C CYS A 162 5.48 10.69 4.60
N GLU A 163 6.44 11.61 4.71
CA GLU A 163 6.39 12.94 4.14
C GLU A 163 6.86 12.88 2.69
N THR A 164 5.93 13.12 1.75
CA THR A 164 6.15 12.92 0.31
C THR A 164 6.96 14.03 -0.35
N THR A 165 7.18 15.14 0.34
CA THR A 165 8.07 16.21 -0.11
C THR A 165 9.55 15.88 0.11
N THR A 166 9.87 15.15 1.18
CA THR A 166 11.25 14.83 1.57
C THR A 166 11.60 13.35 1.43
N GLY A 167 10.60 12.47 1.34
CA GLY A 167 10.77 11.02 1.39
C GLY A 167 10.98 10.48 2.81
N ALA A 168 10.89 11.32 3.84
CA ALA A 168 11.12 10.91 5.22
C ALA A 168 9.93 10.09 5.74
N CYS A 169 10.20 8.84 6.14
CA CYS A 169 9.21 7.96 6.76
C CYS A 169 9.47 7.82 8.26
N SER A 170 8.38 7.80 9.04
CA SER A 170 8.41 7.56 10.49
C SER A 170 7.53 6.37 10.85
N ARG A 171 8.07 5.43 11.63
CA ARG A 171 7.30 4.30 12.18
C ARG A 171 6.28 4.85 13.17
N LYS A 172 5.01 4.42 13.06
CA LYS A 172 3.92 4.82 13.96
C LYS A 172 3.39 3.63 14.74
N TYR A 173 3.26 2.47 14.12
CA TYR A 173 2.75 1.33 14.86
C TYR A 173 3.35 0.06 14.31
N GLU A 174 3.56 -0.90 15.20
CA GLU A 174 4.04 -2.23 14.85
C GLU A 174 3.12 -3.25 15.48
N MET A 175 2.68 -4.21 14.67
CA MET A 175 1.88 -5.33 15.09
C MET A 175 2.68 -6.60 14.83
N GLN A 176 2.76 -7.45 15.85
CA GLN A 176 3.35 -8.77 15.75
C GLN A 176 2.31 -9.81 16.13
N SER A 177 2.35 -10.95 15.45
CA SER A 177 1.50 -12.11 15.71
C SER A 177 2.36 -13.36 15.77
N ASP A 178 2.01 -14.30 16.63
CA ASP A 178 2.65 -15.62 16.66
C ASP A 178 2.22 -16.49 15.47
N LEU A 179 1.12 -16.12 14.82
CA LEU A 179 0.57 -16.77 13.63
C LEU A 179 0.77 -15.86 12.40
N TRP A 180 -0.28 -15.14 12.00
CA TRP A 180 -0.26 -14.13 10.96
C TRP A 180 -0.96 -12.85 11.42
N VAL A 181 -0.65 -11.73 10.78
CA VAL A 181 -1.29 -10.43 10.99
C VAL A 181 -2.62 -10.38 10.24
N PRO A 182 -3.74 -10.11 10.93
CA PRO A 182 -5.05 -9.99 10.31
C PRO A 182 -5.24 -8.64 9.59
N LYS A 183 -6.28 -8.56 8.73
CA LYS A 183 -6.79 -7.32 8.10
C LYS A 183 -5.69 -6.38 7.56
N GLN A 184 -4.82 -6.91 6.71
CA GLN A 184 -3.63 -6.22 6.23
C GLN A 184 -3.94 -4.97 5.39
N ASN A 185 -5.13 -4.88 4.79
CA ASN A 185 -5.55 -3.70 4.01
C ASN A 185 -6.33 -2.64 4.83
N GLU A 186 -6.48 -2.80 6.15
CA GLU A 186 -7.28 -1.88 6.97
C GLU A 186 -6.78 -0.43 6.84
N GLU A 187 -7.65 0.48 6.43
CA GLU A 187 -7.27 1.88 6.30
C GLU A 187 -7.53 2.66 7.59
N PRO A 188 -6.49 3.21 8.25
CA PRO A 188 -6.70 4.08 9.40
C PRO A 188 -7.44 5.36 9.00
N VAL A 189 -8.22 5.89 9.93
CA VAL A 189 -8.88 7.20 9.81
C VAL A 189 -8.09 8.20 10.64
N PHE A 190 -7.53 9.21 9.99
CA PHE A 190 -6.73 10.24 10.64
C PHE A 190 -7.55 11.48 10.98
N SER A 191 -7.12 12.20 12.00
CA SER A 191 -7.52 13.58 12.17
C SER A 191 -6.86 14.47 11.11
N ARG A 192 -7.47 15.61 10.77
CA ARG A 192 -6.99 16.57 9.77
C ARG A 192 -5.60 17.11 10.09
N ASP A 193 -5.29 17.27 11.37
CA ASP A 193 -3.96 17.70 11.85
C ASP A 193 -2.95 16.54 11.94
N GLY A 194 -3.40 15.29 11.77
CA GLY A 194 -2.59 14.08 11.89
C GLY A 194 -2.11 13.75 13.30
N THR A 195 -2.66 14.39 14.34
CA THR A 195 -2.29 14.14 15.74
C THR A 195 -2.94 12.89 16.31
N LYS A 196 -4.09 12.47 15.76
CA LYS A 196 -4.80 11.27 16.16
C LYS A 196 -5.11 10.42 14.95
N PHE A 197 -5.14 9.11 15.13
CA PHE A 197 -5.74 8.22 14.16
C PHE A 197 -6.47 7.07 14.84
N PHE A 198 -7.44 6.53 14.13
CA PHE A 198 -8.29 5.44 14.57
C PHE A 198 -8.06 4.25 13.65
N MET A 199 -7.86 3.08 14.25
CA MET A 199 -7.65 1.83 13.53
C MET A 199 -8.19 0.68 14.37
N THR A 200 -8.70 -0.37 13.71
CA THR A 200 -9.06 -1.59 14.42
C THR A 200 -7.83 -2.41 14.74
N VAL A 201 -7.70 -2.88 15.98
CA VAL A 201 -6.62 -3.79 16.41
C VAL A 201 -7.21 -4.95 17.21
N PRO A 202 -6.56 -6.14 17.18
CA PRO A 202 -6.97 -7.25 18.03
C PRO A 202 -6.76 -6.88 19.51
N VAL A 203 -7.78 -7.12 20.32
CA VAL A 203 -7.75 -6.91 21.77
C VAL A 203 -8.24 -8.17 22.46
N LYS A 204 -7.50 -8.65 23.47
CA LYS A 204 -7.90 -9.81 24.27
C LYS A 204 -9.15 -9.51 25.09
N GLN A 205 -10.22 -10.27 24.86
CA GLN A 205 -11.52 -10.14 25.53
C GLN A 205 -11.74 -11.31 26.52
N GLY A 206 -10.76 -11.54 27.40
CA GLY A 206 -10.79 -12.62 28.38
C GLY A 206 -10.54 -14.00 27.77
N GLY A 207 -11.28 -15.02 28.23
CA GLY A 207 -11.07 -16.42 27.84
C GLY A 207 -11.62 -16.82 26.47
N ARG A 208 -12.35 -15.93 25.78
CA ARG A 208 -12.97 -16.21 24.47
C ARG A 208 -12.09 -15.81 23.28
N GLY A 209 -10.87 -15.36 23.53
CA GLY A 209 -9.91 -14.98 22.50
C GLY A 209 -9.81 -13.47 22.28
N GLU A 210 -9.42 -13.11 21.07
CA GLU A 210 -9.17 -11.73 20.66
C GLU A 210 -10.18 -11.32 19.59
N PHE A 211 -10.61 -10.06 19.64
CA PHE A 211 -11.55 -9.48 18.70
C PHE A 211 -11.04 -8.13 18.23
N HIS A 212 -11.31 -7.78 16.98
CA HIS A 212 -10.96 -6.46 16.44
C HIS A 212 -11.82 -5.35 17.04
N HIS A 213 -11.17 -4.41 17.73
CA HIS A 213 -11.81 -3.26 18.36
C HIS A 213 -11.12 -1.96 17.96
N ILE A 214 -11.86 -0.84 18.03
CA ILE A 214 -11.32 0.47 17.66
C ILE A 214 -10.32 0.90 18.72
N ALA A 215 -9.11 1.21 18.29
CA ALA A 215 -8.11 1.91 19.08
C ALA A 215 -7.90 3.32 18.51
N MET A 216 -7.84 4.28 19.43
CA MET A 216 -7.40 5.64 19.17
C MET A 216 -5.92 5.74 19.51
N PHE A 217 -5.13 6.18 18.54
CA PHE A 217 -3.69 6.38 18.66
C PHE A 217 -3.41 7.88 18.67
N ILE A 218 -2.72 8.36 19.70
CA ILE A 218 -2.31 9.76 19.82
C ILE A 218 -0.82 9.85 19.46
N VAL A 219 -0.52 10.58 18.40
CA VAL A 219 0.84 10.83 17.90
C VAL A 219 1.38 12.08 18.59
N GLN A 220 2.36 11.88 19.48
CA GLN A 220 3.03 13.01 20.14
C GLN A 220 4.08 13.63 19.22
N ALA A 221 4.11 14.97 19.13
CA ALA A 221 4.97 15.68 18.18
C ALA A 221 6.49 15.55 18.45
N LYS A 222 6.88 15.13 19.67
CA LYS A 222 8.28 15.12 20.14
C LYS A 222 8.80 13.75 20.57
N SER A 223 7.97 12.71 20.54
CA SER A 223 8.37 11.36 20.94
C SER A 223 7.83 10.35 19.93
N GLU A 224 8.55 9.23 19.74
CA GLU A 224 8.02 8.07 19.00
C GLU A 224 6.96 7.30 19.83
N GLN A 225 6.65 7.77 21.04
CA GLN A 225 5.66 7.15 21.89
C GLN A 225 4.25 7.51 21.43
N ILE A 226 3.47 6.47 21.16
CA ILE A 226 2.08 6.59 20.77
C ILE A 226 1.22 6.05 21.91
N THR A 227 0.35 6.92 22.42
CA THR A 227 -0.61 6.53 23.44
C THR A 227 -1.80 5.86 22.75
N VAL A 228 -2.16 4.66 23.22
CA VAL A 228 -3.25 3.86 22.66
C VAL A 228 -4.41 3.83 23.65
N ARG A 229 -5.61 4.19 23.20
CA ARG A 229 -6.86 4.07 23.97
C ARG A 229 -7.86 3.24 23.20
N HIS A 230 -8.28 2.11 23.75
CA HIS A 230 -9.36 1.31 23.17
C HIS A 230 -10.71 1.99 23.41
N LEU A 231 -11.50 2.17 22.34
CA LEU A 231 -12.80 2.84 22.38
C LEU A 231 -13.97 1.84 22.43
N THR A 232 -13.75 0.61 21.98
CA THR A 232 -14.76 -0.46 21.97
C THR A 232 -14.22 -1.72 22.64
N SER A 233 -15.11 -2.55 23.16
CA SER A 233 -14.80 -3.85 23.77
C SER A 233 -16.02 -4.78 23.74
N GLY A 234 -15.77 -6.08 23.95
CA GLY A 234 -16.79 -7.13 23.95
C GLY A 234 -16.52 -8.28 22.98
N ASN A 235 -17.33 -9.34 23.08
CA ASN A 235 -17.20 -10.57 22.29
C ASN A 235 -17.83 -10.44 20.90
N TRP A 236 -17.41 -9.42 20.15
CA TRP A 236 -17.87 -9.07 18.80
C TRP A 236 -16.77 -8.26 18.11
N GLU A 237 -16.81 -8.16 16.79
CA GLU A 237 -15.78 -7.46 16.01
C GLU A 237 -16.30 -6.18 15.36
N VAL A 238 -15.44 -5.17 15.33
CA VAL A 238 -15.57 -4.01 14.45
C VAL A 238 -15.02 -4.40 13.09
N ILE A 239 -15.89 -4.42 12.07
CA ILE A 239 -15.52 -4.86 10.72
C ILE A 239 -14.69 -3.78 10.01
N LYS A 240 -15.18 -2.53 9.99
CA LYS A 240 -14.59 -1.39 9.28
C LYS A 240 -14.94 -0.08 9.98
N ILE A 241 -14.00 0.86 10.07
CA ILE A 241 -14.26 2.23 10.48
C ILE A 241 -14.66 3.05 9.24
N LEU A 242 -15.85 3.66 9.26
CA LEU A 242 -16.37 4.37 8.08
C LEU A 242 -15.90 5.81 8.01
N ALA A 243 -16.01 6.55 9.12
CA ALA A 243 -15.69 7.98 9.17
C ALA A 243 -15.39 8.41 10.60
N TYR A 244 -14.76 9.58 10.72
CA TYR A 244 -14.56 10.31 11.97
C TYR A 244 -15.04 11.75 11.74
N ASP A 245 -16.02 12.19 12.52
CA ASP A 245 -16.48 13.58 12.53
C ASP A 245 -15.75 14.37 13.62
N GLU A 246 -14.89 15.28 13.20
CA GLU A 246 -14.10 16.12 14.10
C GLU A 246 -14.89 17.24 14.76
N ASN A 247 -16.01 17.67 14.17
CA ASN A 247 -16.70 18.87 14.61
C ASN A 247 -17.60 18.62 15.82
N THR A 248 -17.99 17.36 16.05
CA THR A 248 -19.11 17.02 16.95
C THR A 248 -18.68 16.41 18.29
N GLN A 249 -17.39 16.40 18.62
CA GLN A 249 -16.91 15.86 19.90
C GLN A 249 -15.86 16.76 20.57
N ASN A 250 -16.33 17.63 21.49
CA ASN A 250 -15.53 18.04 22.64
C ASN A 250 -15.38 16.83 23.57
N MET A 251 -14.32 16.04 23.40
CA MET A 251 -13.89 15.04 24.39
C MET A 251 -12.81 15.62 25.29
#